data_AF-A0A1V4WLY4-F1
#
_entry.id   AF-A0A1V4WLY4-F1
#
_cell.length_a   1.000
_cell.length_b   1.000
_cell.length_c   1.000
_cell.angle_alpha   90.00
_cell.angle_beta   90.00
_cell.angle_gamma   90.00
#
_symmetry.space_group_name_H-M   'P 1'
#
loop_
_entity.id
_entity.type
_entity.pdbx_description
1 polymer ?
#
loop_
_entity_poly.entity_id
_entity_poly.type
_entity_poly.pdbx_seq_one_letter_code
_entity_poly.pdbx_strand_id
1 'polypeptide(L)'
;MTREEFQLLRDYVYEKSGIYFAENKTYLLESRLTNRLSELGCGSFEDYYYFLKYGGDKVKDEIINLFNAVTTNETSFFRNPPQ
;
A
#
# COMPACT_ATOMS: atom_id res chain seq x y z
N MET A 1 9.66 8.68 -2.64
CA MET A 1 8.28 9.06 -2.94
C MET A 1 8.11 10.55 -2.71
N THR A 2 7.55 11.28 -3.66
CA THR A 2 7.21 12.70 -3.48
C THR A 2 5.94 12.83 -2.62
N ARG A 3 5.69 14.04 -2.09
CA ARG A 3 4.47 14.30 -1.31
C ARG A 3 3.20 14.08 -2.14
N GLU A 4 3.24 14.40 -3.42
CA GLU A 4 2.14 14.24 -4.36
C GLU A 4 1.87 12.76 -4.65
N GLU A 5 2.91 11.98 -4.94
CA GLU A 5 2.81 10.51 -5.10
C GLU A 5 2.21 9.86 -3.85
N PHE A 6 2.66 10.27 -2.66
CA PHE A 6 2.14 9.76 -1.39
C PHE A 6 0.65 10.07 -1.23
N GLN A 7 0.23 11.31 -1.50
CA GLN A 7 -1.17 11.70 -1.38
C GLN A 7 -2.05 10.91 -2.33
N LEU A 8 -1.65 10.76 -3.59
CA LEU A 8 -2.37 9.97 -4.60
C LEU A 8 -2.57 8.52 -4.15
N LEU A 9 -1.52 7.87 -3.66
CA LEU A 9 -1.55 6.49 -3.20
C LEU A 9 -2.35 6.34 -1.89
N ARG A 10 -2.16 7.25 -0.94
CA ARG A 10 -2.93 7.28 0.32
C ARG A 10 -4.41 7.40 0.03
N ASP A 11 -4.80 8.35 -0.81
CA ASP A 11 -6.20 8.62 -1.12
C ASP A 11 -6.81 7.44 -1.88
N TYR A 12 -6.04 6.78 -2.75
CA TYR A 12 -6.45 5.53 -3.41
C TYR A 12 -6.69 4.38 -2.43
N VAL A 13 -5.75 4.15 -1.50
CA VAL A 13 -5.89 3.13 -0.46
C VAL A 13 -7.07 3.44 0.46
N TYR A 14 -7.26 4.71 0.81
CA TYR A 14 -8.38 5.17 1.61
C TYR A 14 -9.73 4.95 0.89
N GLU A 15 -9.83 5.28 -0.40
CA GLU A 15 -11.04 5.06 -1.20
C GLU A 15 -11.40 3.58 -1.29
N LYS A 16 -10.40 2.70 -1.43
CA LYS A 16 -10.62 1.27 -1.65
C LYS A 16 -10.78 0.44 -0.38
N SER A 17 -10.13 0.82 0.73
CA SER A 17 -10.12 0.06 2.00
C SER A 17 -10.66 0.82 3.21
N GLY A 18 -10.79 2.15 3.13
CA GLY A 18 -11.13 3.00 4.28
C GLY A 18 -9.99 3.21 5.28
N ILE A 19 -8.80 2.63 5.05
CA ILE A 19 -7.65 2.81 5.95
C ILE A 19 -6.96 4.13 5.63
N TYR A 20 -6.92 5.01 6.63
CA TYR A 20 -6.22 6.29 6.52
C TYR A 20 -4.77 6.17 7.01
N PHE A 21 -3.82 6.50 6.13
CA PHE A 21 -2.41 6.61 6.48
C PHE A 21 -2.07 8.07 6.82
N ALA A 22 -1.67 8.31 8.06
CA ALA A 22 -1.16 9.60 8.48
C ALA A 22 0.24 9.87 7.89
N GLU A 23 0.58 11.14 7.67
CA GLU A 23 1.88 11.56 7.08
C GLU A 23 3.08 11.08 7.92
N ASN A 24 2.91 10.84 9.22
CA ASN A 24 3.98 10.28 10.05
C ASN A 24 4.32 8.82 9.71
N LYS A 25 3.45 8.11 8.98
CA LYS A 25 3.65 6.74 8.51
C LYS A 25 3.98 6.67 7.00
N THR A 26 4.32 7.80 6.38
CA THR A 26 4.71 7.83 4.95
C THR A 26 5.86 6.87 4.65
N TYR A 27 6.87 6.82 5.51
CA TYR A 27 8.01 5.90 5.36
C TYR A 27 7.59 4.42 5.34
N LEU A 28 6.55 4.05 6.10
CA LEU A 28 6.04 2.69 6.15
C LEU A 28 5.38 2.35 4.81
N LEU A 29 4.53 3.24 4.30
CA LEU A 29 3.89 3.06 3.00
C LEU A 29 4.95 3.01 1.88
N GLU A 30 5.92 3.91 1.91
CA GLU A 30 7.03 3.95 0.95
C GLU A 30 7.83 2.64 0.94
N SER A 31 8.25 2.15 2.11
CA SER A 31 9.02 0.91 2.21
C SER A 31 8.24 -0.29 1.68
N ARG A 32 6.94 -0.39 2.02
CA ARG A 32 6.06 -1.48 1.56
C ARG A 32 5.86 -1.41 0.04
N LEU A 33 5.58 -0.22 -0.48
CA LEU A 33 5.38 -0.01 -1.91
C LEU A 33 6.65 -0.21 -2.70
N THR A 34 7.82 0.19 -2.19
CA THR A 34 9.12 0.00 -2.88
C THR A 34 9.37 -1.48 -3.20
N ASN A 35 9.02 -2.39 -2.27
CA ASN A 35 9.08 -3.83 -2.52
C ASN A 35 8.13 -4.24 -3.66
N ARG A 36 6.89 -3.73 -3.67
CA ARG A 36 5.92 -3.99 -4.75
C ARG A 36 6.38 -3.44 -6.10
N LEU A 37 6.95 -2.24 -6.13
CA LEU A 37 7.52 -1.64 -7.35
C LEU A 37 8.60 -2.55 -7.93
N SER A 38 9.47 -3.11 -7.08
CA SER A 38 10.53 -4.03 -7.50
C SER A 38 9.97 -5.34 -8.05
N GLU A 39 8.90 -5.89 -7.46
CA GLU A 39 8.22 -7.09 -7.95
C GLU A 39 7.53 -6.88 -9.31
N LEU A 40 6.98 -5.69 -9.55
CA LEU A 40 6.30 -5.34 -10.81
C LEU A 40 7.23 -4.76 -11.88
N GLY A 41 8.46 -4.40 -11.50
CA GLY A 41 9.40 -3.70 -12.37
C GLY A 41 8.97 -2.24 -12.67
N CYS A 42 8.20 -1.61 -11.79
CA CYS A 42 7.82 -0.20 -11.92
C CYS A 42 9.00 0.71 -11.55
N GLY A 43 9.30 1.71 -12.38
CA GLY A 43 10.39 2.65 -12.13
C GLY A 43 10.05 3.76 -11.13
N SER A 44 8.77 4.06 -10.96
CA SER A 44 8.28 5.19 -10.15
C SER A 44 6.99 4.84 -9.40
N PHE A 45 6.68 5.58 -8.33
CA PHE A 45 5.42 5.38 -7.59
C PHE A 45 4.22 5.90 -8.40
N GLU A 46 4.43 6.94 -9.21
CA GLU A 46 3.46 7.37 -10.21
C GLU A 46 3.11 6.24 -11.21
N ASP A 47 4.11 5.57 -11.80
CA ASP A 47 3.88 4.44 -12.71
C ASP A 47 3.06 3.33 -12.03
N TYR A 48 3.37 3.05 -10.76
CA TYR A 48 2.61 2.10 -9.96
C TYR A 48 1.16 2.58 -9.73
N TYR A 49 0.95 3.86 -9.46
CA TYR A 49 -0.39 4.44 -9.34
C TYR A 49 -1.19 4.37 -10.64
N TYR A 50 -0.57 4.69 -11.78
CA TYR A 50 -1.19 4.53 -13.10
C TYR A 50 -1.50 3.07 -13.39
N PHE A 51 -0.60 2.16 -13.04
CA PHE A 51 -0.84 0.73 -13.14
C PHE A 51 -2.07 0.31 -12.35
N LEU A 52 -2.18 0.73 -11.07
CA LEU A 52 -3.35 0.46 -10.22
C LEU A 52 -4.66 1.03 -10.78
N LYS A 53 -4.63 2.17 -11.46
CA LYS A 53 -5.84 2.83 -11.97
C LYS A 53 -6.30 2.30 -13.33
N TYR A 54 -5.36 1.91 -14.20
CA TYR A 54 -5.62 1.60 -15.61
C TYR A 54 -5.30 0.16 -16.03
N GLY A 55 -4.67 -0.65 -15.17
CA GLY A 55 -4.16 -1.98 -15.54
C GLY A 55 -5.19 -3.12 -15.66
N GLY A 56 -6.50 -2.83 -15.70
CA GLY A 56 -7.54 -3.81 -16.05
C GLY A 56 -7.64 -5.00 -15.07
N ASP A 57 -7.64 -6.24 -15.58
CA ASP A 57 -7.79 -7.43 -14.73
C ASP A 57 -6.56 -7.72 -13.85
N LYS A 58 -5.34 -7.39 -14.29
CA LYS A 58 -4.10 -7.58 -13.51
C LYS A 58 -4.06 -6.71 -12.24
N VAL A 59 -4.83 -5.62 -12.24
CA VAL A 59 -4.94 -4.72 -11.08
C VAL A 59 -5.69 -5.35 -9.92
N LYS A 60 -6.66 -6.23 -10.18
CA LYS A 60 -7.47 -6.80 -9.10
C LYS A 60 -6.60 -7.59 -8.11
N ASP A 61 -5.72 -8.43 -8.63
CA ASP A 61 -4.73 -9.14 -7.83
C ASP A 61 -3.73 -8.19 -7.16
N GLU A 62 -3.27 -7.15 -7.88
CA GLU A 62 -2.32 -6.20 -7.29
C GLU A 62 -2.94 -5.38 -6.15
N ILE A 63 -4.22 -5.00 -6.24
CA ILE A 63 -4.93 -4.33 -5.15
C ILE A 63 -4.94 -5.21 -3.89
N ILE A 64 -5.14 -6.52 -4.03
CA ILE A 64 -5.10 -7.46 -2.89
C ILE A 64 -3.69 -7.47 -2.28
N ASN A 65 -2.65 -7.51 -3.11
CA ASN A 65 -1.26 -7.49 -2.62
C ASN A 65 -0.89 -6.17 -1.96
N LEU A 66 -1.33 -5.05 -2.54
CA LEU A 66 -1.21 -3.72 -1.96
C LEU A 66 -1.82 -3.71 -0.56
N PHE A 67 -3.05 -4.20 -0.42
CA PHE A 67 -3.70 -4.30 0.88
C PHE A 67 -2.93 -5.16 1.84
N ASN A 68 -2.53 -6.37 1.46
CA ASN A 68 -1.72 -7.22 2.33
C ASN A 68 -0.41 -6.55 2.78
N ALA A 69 0.22 -5.75 1.91
CA ALA A 69 1.43 -5.01 2.25
C ALA A 69 1.15 -3.86 3.24
N VAL A 70 0.00 -3.19 3.14
CA VAL A 70 -0.36 -2.06 4.00
C VAL A 70 -1.05 -2.47 5.30
N THR A 71 -1.86 -3.52 5.30
CA THR A 71 -2.45 -4.14 6.49
C THR A 71 -1.46 -5.16 7.04
N THR A 72 -0.52 -4.70 7.89
CA THR A 72 0.32 -5.61 8.66
C THR A 72 -0.58 -6.41 9.60
N ASN A 73 -0.95 -7.64 9.21
CA ASN A 73 -1.55 -8.63 10.08
C ASN A 73 -0.47 -9.14 11.04
N GLU A 74 -0.09 -8.30 12.02
CA GLU A 74 0.66 -8.78 13.18
C GLU A 74 -0.29 -9.64 14.02
N THR A 75 -0.28 -10.94 13.73
CA THR A 75 -0.87 -11.98 14.56
C THR A 75 0.27 -12.61 15.37
N SER A 76 0.26 -12.36 16.68
CA SER A 76 1.16 -12.98 17.64
C SER A 76 0.32 -13.76 18.64
N PHE A 77 0.74 -14.99 18.97
CA PHE A 77 0.10 -15.81 19.98
C PHE A 77 0.24 -15.14 21.36
N PHE A 78 -0.85 -15.08 22.15
CA PHE A 78 -0.92 -14.42 23.48
C PHE A 78 -0.76 -12.88 23.49
N ARG A 79 -1.25 -12.17 22.46
CA ARG A 79 -1.17 -10.70 22.39
C ARG A 79 -1.84 -9.96 23.57
N ASN A 80 -2.85 -10.56 24.19
CA ASN A 80 -3.41 -10.12 25.48
C ASN A 80 -3.35 -11.29 26.47
N PRO A 81 -2.41 -11.33 27.42
CA PRO A 81 -2.56 -12.20 28.58
C PRO A 81 -3.85 -11.81 29.33
N PRO A 82 -4.56 -12.77 29.95
CA PRO A 82 -5.69 -12.45 30.81
C PRO A 82 -5.25 -11.47 31.90
N GLN A 83 -5.98 -10.36 32.04
CA GLN A 83 -5.83 -9.44 33.17
C GLN A 83 -6.43 -10.06 34.44
#